data_AF-A0A8S8ZBI0-F1
#
_entry.id   AF-A0A8S8ZBI0-F1
#
_cell.length_a   1.000
_cell.length_b   1.000
_cell.length_c   1.000
_cell.angle_alpha   90.00
_cell.angle_beta   90.00
_cell.angle_gamma   90.00
#
_symmetry.space_group_name_H-M   'P 1'
#
loop_
_entity.id
_entity.type
_entity.pdbx_description
1 polymer ?
#
loop_
_entity_poly.entity_id
_entity_poly.type
_entity_poly.pdbx_seq_one_letter_code
_entity_poly.pdbx_strand_id
1 'polypeptide(L)' 'MTSHSEALIRMLEEGKEASSLFMEGVVREVDVGIHSHEIGSPQRVRFDIHIILEDLRQEGTR' A
#
# COMPACT_ATOMS: atom_id res chain seq x y z
N MET A 1 -0.46 -0.67 15.33
CA MET A 1 -0.18 -0.55 13.88
C MET A 1 0.99 -1.47 13.59
N THR A 2 0.76 -2.58 12.91
CA THR A 2 1.84 -3.48 12.48
C THR A 2 2.60 -2.81 11.34
N SER A 3 3.93 -2.73 11.44
CA SER A 3 4.75 -2.12 10.39
C SER A 3 4.76 -2.99 9.12
N HIS A 4 5.01 -2.39 7.95
CA HIS A 4 5.17 -3.13 6.69
C HIS A 4 6.22 -4.26 6.81
N SER A 5 7.32 -3.99 7.51
CA SER A 5 8.38 -4.95 7.79
C SER A 5 7.89 -6.12 8.65
N GLU A 6 7.08 -5.86 9.68
CA GLU A 6 6.50 -6.92 10.52
C GLU A 6 5.55 -7.82 9.74
N ALA A 7 4.75 -7.27 8.83
CA ALA A 7 3.86 -8.06 7.97
C ALA A 7 4.64 -8.96 7.01
N LEU A 8 5.69 -8.43 6.37
CA LEU A 8 6.59 -9.21 5.52
C LEU A 8 7.32 -10.32 6.29
N ILE A 9 7.88 -9.99 7.47
CA ILE A 9 8.59 -10.95 8.32
C ILE A 9 7.66 -12.10 8.70
N ARG A 10 6.44 -11.80 9.16
CA ARG A 10 5.48 -12.83 9.54
C ARG A 10 5.13 -13.76 8.37
N MET A 11 4.94 -13.22 7.17
CA MET A 11 4.64 -14.04 5.99
C MET A 11 5.80 -14.94 5.58
N LEU A 12 7.04 -14.44 5.70
CA LEU A 12 8.25 -15.24 5.47
C LEU A 12 8.44 -16.33 6.54
N GLU A 13 8.16 -16.02 7.81
CA GLU A 13 8.17 -16.98 8.93
C GLU A 13 7.13 -18.10 8.77
N GLU A 14 5.98 -17.79 8.17
CA GLU A 14 4.94 -18.77 7.82
C GLU A 14 5.31 -19.64 6.59
N GLY A 15 6.51 -19.47 6.02
CA GLY A 15 7.00 -20.25 4.88
C GLY A 15 6.26 -19.97 3.57
N LYS A 16 5.57 -18.82 3.48
CA LYS A 16 4.84 -18.40 2.29
C LYS A 16 5.76 -17.60 1.36
N GLU A 17 5.55 -17.76 0.06
CA GLU A 17 6.11 -16.85 -0.93
C GLU A 17 5.30 -15.55 -0.91
N ALA A 18 5.99 -14.43 -0.78
CA ALA A 18 5.39 -13.11 -0.72
C ALA A 18 6.13 -12.19 -1.70
N SER A 19 5.37 -11.51 -2.55
CA SER A 19 5.88 -10.43 -3.39
C SER A 19 5.46 -9.10 -2.78
N SER A 20 6.35 -8.10 -2.79
CA SER A 20 5.99 -6.75 -2.36
C SER A 20 6.10 -5.76 -3.52
N LEU A 21 5.06 -4.94 -3.67
CA LEU A 21 5.04 -3.79 -4.57
C LEU A 21 4.98 -2.53 -3.73
N PHE A 22 5.88 -1.60 -3.96
CA PHE A 22 5.92 -0.33 -3.25
C PHE A 22 5.99 0.84 -4.24
N MET A 23 5.41 1.96 -3.81
CA MET A 23 5.44 3.22 -4.53
C MET A 23 5.63 4.35 -3.52
N GLU A 24 6.83 4.91 -3.51
CA GLU A 24 7.26 5.92 -2.53
C GLU A 24 7.30 7.32 -3.16
N GLY A 25 6.95 8.32 -2.36
CA GLY A 25 7.12 9.71 -2.72
C GLY A 25 6.22 10.20 -3.86
N VAL A 26 5.13 9.50 -4.17
CA VAL A 26 4.24 9.91 -5.27
C VAL A 26 3.39 11.09 -4.85
N VAL A 27 3.50 12.18 -5.62
CA VAL A 27 2.76 13.42 -5.35
C VAL A 27 1.60 13.55 -6.33
N ARG A 28 0.40 13.85 -5.80
CA ARG A 28 -0.80 14.15 -6.59
C ARG A 28 -1.50 15.40 -6.05
N GLU A 29 -2.16 16.12 -6.94
CA GLU A 29 -3.11 17.18 -6.58
C GLU A 29 -4.44 16.51 -6.23
N VAL A 30 -4.87 16.65 -4.98
CA VAL A 30 -6.08 16.01 -4.44
C VAL A 30 -6.97 17.05 -3.81
N ASP A 31 -8.26 17.01 -4.09
CA ASP A 31 -9.25 17.82 -3.38
C ASP A 31 -9.45 17.25 -1.97
N VAL A 32 -8.89 17.93 -0.97
CA VAL A 32 -8.88 17.51 0.42
C VAL A 32 -8.89 18.73 1.32
N GLY A 33 -9.66 18.67 2.40
CA GLY A 33 -9.77 19.76 3.40
C GLY A 33 -11.15 19.82 4.03
N ILE A 34 -11.28 20.58 5.11
CA ILE A 34 -12.56 20.79 5.83
C ILE A 34 -13.01 22.25 5.80
N HIS A 35 -12.12 23.18 5.49
CA HIS A 35 -12.45 24.59 5.39
C HIS A 35 -12.99 24.91 4.00
N SER A 36 -13.92 25.87 3.92
CA SER A 36 -14.54 26.27 2.66
C SER A 36 -13.55 26.76 1.59
N HIS A 37 -12.35 27.22 1.99
CA HIS A 37 -11.30 27.63 1.05
C HIS A 37 -10.46 26.46 0.52
N GLU A 38 -10.56 25.27 1.12
CA GLU A 38 -9.87 24.06 0.67
C GLU A 38 -10.72 23.26 -0.34
N ILE A 39 -12.05 23.28 -0.21
CA ILE A 39 -12.99 22.55 -1.08
C ILE A 39 -12.91 23.07 -2.51
N GLY A 40 -12.61 22.18 -3.46
CA GLY A 40 -12.44 22.54 -4.86
C GLY A 40 -11.11 23.22 -5.17
N SER A 41 -10.20 23.28 -4.20
CA SER A 41 -8.82 23.78 -4.35
C SER A 41 -7.85 22.61 -4.13
N PRO A 42 -7.45 21.88 -5.19
CA PRO A 42 -6.55 20.74 -5.06
C PRO A 42 -5.25 21.09 -4.32
N GLN A 43 -4.83 20.19 -3.43
CA GLN A 43 -3.62 20.33 -2.62
C GLN A 43 -2.65 19.18 -2.92
N ARG A 44 -1.34 19.46 -2.82
CA ARG A 44 -0.29 18.45 -3.01
C ARG A 44 -0.25 17.46 -1.87
N VAL A 45 -0.59 16.21 -2.14
CA VAL A 45 -0.50 15.10 -1.20
C VAL A 45 0.59 14.14 -1.65
N ARG A 46 1.46 13.73 -0.71
CA ARG A 46 2.47 12.69 -0.92
C ARG A 46 1.92 11.36 -0.41
N PHE A 47 1.99 10.34 -1.25
CA PHE A 47 1.59 8.98 -0.95
C PHE A 47 2.82 8.08 -0.92
N ASP A 48 2.91 7.30 0.15
CA ASP A 48 3.79 6.14 0.27
C ASP A 48 2.88 4.91 0.36
N ILE A 49 2.92 4.06 -0.66
CA ILE A 49 2.03 2.91 -0.82
C ILE A 49 2.86 1.64 -0.78
N HIS A 50 2.50 0.72 0.13
CA HIS A 50 3.12 -0.59 0.25
C HIS A 50 2.04 -1.67 0.14
N ILE A 51 2.22 -2.57 -0.83
CA ILE A 51 1.33 -3.70 -1.09
C ILE A 51 2.15 -4.97 -0.89
N ILE A 52 1.57 -5.95 -0.20
CA ILE A 52 2.12 -7.29 -0.08
C ILE A 52 1.13 -8.22 -0.77
N LEU A 53 1.64 -9.00 -1.72
CA LEU A 53 0.92 -10.03 -2.45
C LEU A 53 1.32 -11.36 -1.85
N GLU A 54 0.36 -12.09 -1.29
CA GLU A 54 0.56 -13.51 -0.96
C GLU A 54 0.45 -14.29 -2.28
N ASP A 55 1.44 -15.13 -2.60
CA ASP A 55 1.32 -15.99 -3.77
C ASP A 55 0.31 -17.10 -3.45
N LEU A 56 -0.93 -16.91 -3.89
CA LEU A 56 -1.92 -17.98 -3.90
C LEU A 56 -1.48 -18.94 -4.99
N ARG A 57 -0.71 -19.97 -4.61
CA ARG A 57 -0.57 -21.18 -5.42
C ARG A 57 -1.99 -21.63 -5.77
N GLN A 58 -2.42 -21.38 -7.01
CA GLN A 58 -3.58 -22.07 -7.53
C GLN A 58 -3.20 -23.54 -7.56
N GLU A 59 -3.71 -24.31 -6.61
CA GLU A 59 -3.63 -25.76 -6.67
C GLU A 59 -4.20 -26.16 -8.03
N GLY A 60 -3.30 -26.60 -8.91
CA GLY A 60 -3.64 -26.95 -10.27
C GLY A 60 -4.75 -28.00 -10.24
N THR A 61 -5.90 -27.65 -10.80
CA THR A 61 -6.84 -28.65 -11.28
C THR A 61 -6.23 -29.25 -12.54
N ARG A 62 -5.50 -30.36 -12.40
CA ARG A 62 -5.21 -31.31 -13.47
C ARG A 62 -5.25 -32.72 -12.92
#